data_AF-U2DEM6-F1
#
_entry.id   AF-U2DEM6-F1
#
_cell.length_a   1.000
_cell.length_b   1.000
_cell.length_c   1.000
_cell.angle_alpha   90.00
_cell.angle_beta   90.00
_cell.angle_gamma   90.00
#
_symmetry.space_group_name_H-M   'P 1'
#
loop_
_entity.id
_entity.type
_entity.pdbx_description
1 polymer ?
#
loop_
_entity_poly.entity_id
_entity_poly.type
_entity_poly.pdbx_seq_one_letter_code
_entity_poly.pdbx_strand_id
1 'polypeptide(L)'
;MAVRKIVSIDESKCNGCGLCIPNCAEGALAIIDGKAKLIKDLYCDGLGACLGHCPQDAITITEREAEEFDQEAVEIMLKEKNSGEKSLENKETQKHIHGGGCPGSRIRMTQRRENEDDVNVKQTSKLRQWPVQLMLVPASAPYLKNADLLVTADCVPFAYANYHNDFLKGKAVVVGCPKLDDTRYYADKLGDIIKLNDLESITVLRMEVPCCSGIAQATKIGRDNSGINIPIKVVTISIEGEVLKREYI
;
A
#
# COMPACT_ATOMS: atom_id res chain seq x y z
N MET A 1 1.84 26.67 30.09
CA MET A 1 0.82 25.62 29.95
C MET A 1 -0.55 26.28 29.94
N ALA A 2 -1.48 25.78 29.12
CA ALA A 2 -2.84 26.30 28.98
C ALA A 2 -3.83 25.13 28.90
N VAL A 3 -5.07 25.36 29.35
CA VAL A 3 -6.15 24.37 29.18
C VAL A 3 -6.58 24.41 27.72
N ARG A 4 -6.37 23.31 27.00
CA ARG A 4 -6.74 23.19 25.58
C ARG A 4 -7.18 21.79 25.21
N LYS A 5 -7.84 21.69 24.06
CA LYS A 5 -8.18 20.41 23.44
C LYS A 5 -6.91 19.73 22.95
N ILE A 6 -6.71 18.49 23.34
CA ILE A 6 -5.54 17.69 22.98
C ILE A 6 -5.94 16.22 22.83
N VAL A 7 -5.22 15.50 21.97
CA VAL A 7 -5.41 14.07 21.78
C VAL A 7 -5.03 13.30 23.05
N SER A 8 -5.88 12.36 23.45
CA SER A 8 -5.65 11.42 24.55
C SER A 8 -5.78 9.99 24.05
N ILE A 9 -4.92 9.11 24.58
CA ILE A 9 -4.84 7.71 24.17
C ILE A 9 -5.17 6.82 25.37
N ASP A 10 -6.21 6.00 25.20
CA ASP A 10 -6.57 4.96 26.16
C ASP A 10 -5.61 3.77 26.02
N GLU A 11 -4.65 3.67 26.93
CA GLU A 11 -3.65 2.60 26.94
C GLU A 11 -4.27 1.21 27.14
N SER A 12 -5.47 1.11 27.72
CA SER A 12 -6.15 -0.18 27.92
C SER A 12 -6.66 -0.75 26.60
N LYS A 13 -7.11 0.11 25.68
CA LYS A 13 -7.59 -0.26 24.34
C LYS A 13 -6.49 -0.28 23.29
N CYS A 14 -5.47 0.58 23.44
CA CYS A 14 -4.39 0.66 22.47
C CYS A 14 -3.59 -0.64 22.44
N ASN A 15 -3.45 -1.28 21.28
CA ASN A 15 -2.63 -2.49 21.12
C ASN A 15 -1.27 -2.23 20.45
N GLY A 16 -0.91 -0.95 20.24
CA GLY A 16 0.37 -0.58 19.63
C GLY A 16 0.46 -0.77 18.11
N CYS A 17 -0.66 -0.98 17.40
CA CYS A 17 -0.63 -1.22 15.95
C CYS A 17 -0.05 -0.06 15.10
N GLY A 18 0.01 1.16 15.63
CA GLY A 18 0.68 2.30 14.99
C GLY A 18 -0.06 2.95 13.82
N LEU A 19 -1.28 2.51 13.48
CA LEU A 19 -2.05 3.04 12.35
C LEU A 19 -2.42 4.52 12.48
N CYS A 20 -2.40 5.08 13.69
CA CYS A 20 -2.64 6.50 13.92
C CYS A 20 -1.43 7.39 13.55
N ILE A 21 -0.22 6.85 13.50
CA ILE A 21 1.02 7.63 13.33
C ILE A 21 1.11 8.27 11.95
N PRO A 22 0.87 7.56 10.82
CA PRO A 22 0.93 8.17 9.49
C PRO A 22 -0.16 9.23 9.23
N ASN A 23 -1.21 9.25 10.06
CA ASN A 23 -2.36 10.14 9.91
C ASN A 23 -2.23 11.41 10.78
N CYS A 24 -1.06 11.66 11.38
CA CYS A 24 -0.75 12.90 12.10
C CYS A 24 0.27 13.69 11.28
N ALA A 25 -0.16 14.79 10.68
CA ALA A 25 0.69 15.63 9.84
C ALA A 25 1.83 16.29 10.64
N GLU A 26 1.57 16.54 11.92
CA GLU A 26 2.50 17.14 12.88
C GLU A 26 3.52 16.13 13.40
N GLY A 27 3.35 14.82 13.11
CA GLY A 27 4.25 13.76 13.57
C GLY A 27 4.30 13.62 15.10
N ALA A 28 3.22 14.01 15.80
CA ALA A 28 3.16 14.12 17.26
C ALA A 28 3.07 12.77 17.99
N LEU A 29 2.81 11.66 17.27
CA LEU A 29 2.59 10.34 17.83
C LEU A 29 3.78 9.40 17.59
N ALA A 30 4.09 8.58 18.58
CA ALA A 30 5.07 7.49 18.48
C ALA A 30 4.59 6.25 19.27
N ILE A 31 5.16 5.08 18.96
CA ILE A 31 5.01 3.90 19.82
C ILE A 31 6.08 3.95 20.92
N ILE A 32 5.63 4.03 22.17
CA ILE A 32 6.46 4.02 23.37
C ILE A 32 5.88 2.95 24.29
N ASP A 33 6.73 2.00 24.72
CA ASP A 33 6.33 0.84 25.55
C ASP A 33 5.18 0.02 24.95
N GLY A 34 5.18 -0.14 23.62
CA GLY A 34 4.16 -0.91 22.90
C GLY A 34 2.79 -0.22 22.81
N LYS A 35 2.68 1.05 23.17
CA LYS A 35 1.45 1.85 23.08
C LYS A 35 1.70 3.13 22.29
N ALA A 36 0.68 3.62 21.60
CA ALA A 36 0.75 4.95 20.98
C ALA A 36 0.75 6.01 22.09
N LYS A 37 1.68 6.97 22.01
CA LYS A 37 1.80 8.10 22.94
C LYS A 37 2.13 9.38 22.17
N LEU A 38 1.71 10.52 22.73
CA LEU A 38 2.22 11.81 22.28
C LEU A 38 3.70 11.92 22.68
N ILE A 39 4.53 12.34 21.73
CA ILE A 39 5.96 12.55 21.99
C ILE A 39 6.12 13.72 22.98
N LYS A 40 5.44 14.82 22.70
CA LYS A 40 5.27 15.98 23.57
C LYS A 40 3.95 16.68 23.24
N ASP A 41 3.38 17.36 24.22
CA ASP A 41 2.13 18.09 24.07
C ASP A 41 2.23 19.22 23.04
N LEU A 42 3.38 19.89 22.98
CA LEU A 42 3.63 21.01 22.06
C LEU A 42 3.59 20.63 20.58
N TYR A 43 3.71 19.33 20.25
CA TYR A 43 3.60 18.85 18.86
C TYR A 43 2.15 18.56 18.43
N CYS A 44 1.20 18.43 19.37
CA CYS A 44 -0.18 18.11 19.05
C CYS A 44 -0.98 19.40 18.85
N ASP A 45 -1.61 19.59 17.70
CA ASP A 45 -2.47 20.75 17.45
C ASP A 45 -3.84 20.65 18.14
N GLY A 46 -4.28 19.44 18.46
CA GLY A 46 -5.59 19.14 19.05
C GLY A 46 -6.73 19.02 18.02
N LEU A 47 -6.44 19.02 16.72
CA LEU A 47 -7.45 18.89 15.66
C LEU A 47 -7.96 17.47 15.48
N GLY A 48 -7.17 16.48 15.90
CA GLY A 48 -7.60 15.07 15.92
C GLY A 48 -7.61 14.40 14.55
N ALA A 49 -6.67 14.75 13.65
CA ALA A 49 -6.51 14.07 12.35
C ALA A 49 -6.31 12.55 12.48
N CYS A 50 -5.75 12.09 13.60
CA CYS A 50 -5.59 10.66 13.90
C CYS A 50 -6.88 9.96 14.38
N LEU A 51 -7.93 10.71 14.71
CA LEU A 51 -9.22 10.17 15.14
C LEU A 51 -9.88 9.39 14.00
N GLY A 52 -10.49 8.24 14.30
CA GLY A 52 -11.09 7.36 13.28
C GLY A 52 -10.10 6.43 12.57
N HIS A 53 -8.79 6.64 12.72
CA HIS A 53 -7.75 5.73 12.20
C HIS A 53 -7.31 4.67 13.21
N CYS A 54 -7.80 4.74 14.45
CA CYS A 54 -7.55 3.71 15.46
C CYS A 54 -8.63 2.62 15.37
N PRO A 55 -8.30 1.39 14.96
CA PRO A 55 -9.29 0.29 14.91
C PRO A 55 -9.76 -0.17 16.28
N GLN A 56 -9.06 0.23 17.36
CA GLN A 56 -9.43 -0.08 18.75
C GLN A 56 -10.24 1.06 19.39
N ASP A 57 -10.52 2.13 18.66
CA ASP A 57 -11.20 3.31 19.18
C ASP A 57 -10.58 3.84 20.49
N ALA A 58 -9.24 3.83 20.51
CA ALA A 58 -8.44 4.19 21.68
C ALA A 58 -8.08 5.68 21.73
N ILE A 59 -8.45 6.46 20.72
CA ILE A 59 -8.05 7.87 20.57
C ILE A 59 -9.27 8.75 20.82
N THR A 60 -9.12 9.74 21.68
CA THR A 60 -10.16 10.74 21.97
C THR A 60 -9.55 12.14 22.03
N ILE A 61 -10.40 13.17 21.99
CA ILE A 61 -9.98 14.55 22.25
C ILE A 61 -10.49 14.92 23.64
N THR A 62 -9.58 15.35 24.50
CA THR A 62 -9.88 15.76 25.89
C THR A 62 -9.41 17.19 26.12
N GLU A 63 -10.03 17.90 27.05
CA GLU A 63 -9.54 19.18 27.54
C GLU A 63 -8.72 18.94 28.81
N ARG A 64 -7.45 19.31 28.78
CA ARG A 64 -6.55 19.26 29.93
C ARG A 64 -5.51 20.36 29.85
N GLU A 65 -4.82 20.60 30.97
CA GLU A 65 -3.63 21.44 30.98
C GLU A 65 -2.52 20.76 30.16
N ALA A 66 -1.99 21.49 29.19
CA ALA A 66 -0.97 21.02 28.26
C ALA A 66 -0.06 22.18 27.80
N GLU A 67 1.11 21.86 27.26
CA GLU A 67 1.94 22.84 26.56
C GLU A 67 1.20 23.36 25.30
N GLU A 68 1.46 24.62 24.95
CA GLU A 68 0.89 25.21 23.74
C GLU A 68 1.50 24.58 22.50
N PHE A 69 0.73 24.52 21.41
CA PHE A 69 1.21 24.00 20.15
C PHE A 69 2.26 24.94 19.57
N ASP A 70 3.40 24.37 19.18
CA ASP A 70 4.54 25.10 18.60
C ASP A 70 4.85 24.55 17.21
N GLN A 71 4.42 25.30 16.20
CA GLN A 71 4.62 24.94 14.80
C GLN A 71 6.11 24.91 14.42
N GLU A 72 6.93 25.81 14.96
CA GLU A 72 8.36 25.87 14.65
C GLU A 72 9.07 24.63 15.21
N ALA A 73 8.71 24.22 16.42
CA ALA A 73 9.23 23.00 17.03
C ALA A 73 8.81 21.73 16.26
N VAL A 74 7.61 21.68 15.69
CA VAL A 74 7.16 20.61 14.80
C VAL A 74 8.02 20.56 13.53
N GLU A 75 8.24 21.70 12.87
CA GLU A 75 9.04 21.78 11.65
C GLU A 75 10.49 21.35 11.88
N ILE A 76 11.12 21.77 12.98
CA ILE A 76 12.47 21.35 13.35
C ILE A 76 12.52 19.83 13.56
N MET A 77 11.57 19.27 14.34
CA MET A 77 11.50 17.84 14.61
C MET A 77 11.32 17.00 13.34
N LEU A 78 10.48 17.44 12.41
CA LEU A 78 10.28 16.78 11.13
C LEU A 78 11.54 16.86 10.25
N LYS A 79 12.24 18.00 10.24
CA LYS A 79 13.52 18.15 9.53
C LYS A 79 14.59 17.23 10.10
N GLU A 80 14.71 17.12 11.42
CA GLU A 80 15.68 16.23 12.10
C GLU A 80 15.38 14.75 11.83
N LYS A 81 14.11 14.33 11.89
CA LYS A 81 13.70 12.96 11.51
C LYS A 81 14.06 12.62 10.07
N ASN A 82 13.90 13.57 9.15
CA ASN A 82 14.22 13.39 7.73
C ASN A 82 15.72 13.50 7.40
N SER A 83 16.53 14.09 8.28
CA SER A 83 17.99 14.22 8.09
C SER A 83 18.79 13.12 8.82
N GLY A 84 18.20 12.41 9.78
CA GLY A 84 18.77 11.24 10.45
C GLY A 84 18.87 9.95 9.61
N GLU A 85 18.31 9.92 8.40
CA GLU A 85 18.45 8.77 7.47
C GLU A 85 19.77 8.80 6.64
N LYS A 86 20.65 9.80 6.85
CA LYS A 86 21.91 9.94 6.10
C LYS A 86 23.21 9.63 6.85
N SER A 87 23.19 9.07 8.07
CA SER A 87 24.43 8.85 8.82
C SER A 87 24.43 7.63 9.75
N LEU A 88 24.61 6.44 9.19
CA LEU A 88 25.09 5.27 9.93
C LEU A 88 26.01 4.39 9.06
N GLU A 89 27.22 4.89 8.79
CA GLU A 89 28.40 4.03 8.66
C GLU A 89 29.19 4.09 9.98
N ASN A 90 29.49 2.89 10.50
CA ASN A 90 30.44 2.60 11.57
C ASN A 90 30.13 3.12 12.98
N LYS A 91 29.52 2.25 13.79
CA LYS A 91 30.03 1.95 15.14
C LYS A 91 29.55 0.57 15.59
N GLU A 92 30.53 -0.31 15.79
CA GLU A 92 30.36 -1.61 16.44
C GLU A 92 29.84 -1.40 17.86
N THR A 93 28.61 -1.79 18.12
CA THR A 93 28.19 -2.17 19.46
C THR A 93 27.07 -3.18 19.32
N GLN A 94 27.31 -4.37 19.86
CA GLN A 94 26.37 -5.48 19.87
C GLN A 94 25.09 -5.09 20.62
N LYS A 95 24.10 -4.58 19.88
CA LYS A 95 22.70 -4.65 20.25
C LYS A 95 22.06 -5.61 19.26
N HIS A 96 21.33 -6.60 19.76
CA HIS A 96 20.40 -7.39 18.96
C HIS A 96 19.30 -6.46 18.44
N ILE A 97 19.62 -5.76 17.35
CA ILE A 97 18.70 -4.95 16.58
C ILE A 97 18.09 -5.94 15.59
N HIS A 98 16.77 -6.12 15.63
CA HIS A 98 16.03 -6.65 14.50
C HIS A 98 16.14 -5.62 13.35
N GLY A 99 17.30 -5.58 12.70
CA GLY A 99 17.64 -4.73 11.56
C GLY A 99 16.97 -5.25 10.30
N GLY A 100 15.65 -5.40 10.37
CA GLY A 100 14.84 -5.93 9.31
C GLY A 100 13.71 -4.99 9.01
N GLY A 101 13.97 -3.92 8.25
CA GLY A 101 12.90 -3.27 7.50
C GLY A 101 12.08 -4.34 6.77
N CYS A 102 10.76 -4.14 6.68
CA CYS A 102 9.85 -5.06 6.00
C CYS A 102 10.47 -5.47 4.65
N PRO A 103 10.59 -6.77 4.34
CA PRO A 103 11.24 -7.23 3.11
C PRO A 103 10.77 -6.50 1.85
N GLY A 104 9.49 -6.09 1.81
CA GLY A 104 8.89 -5.34 0.69
C GLY A 104 9.23 -3.84 0.62
N SER A 105 10.04 -3.29 1.53
CA SER A 105 10.52 -1.90 1.49
C SER A 105 12.03 -1.78 1.63
N ARG A 106 12.77 -2.89 1.54
CA ARG A 106 14.23 -2.86 1.54
C ARG A 106 14.72 -2.34 0.19
N ILE A 107 15.58 -1.31 0.23
CA ILE A 107 16.30 -0.84 -0.94
C ILE A 107 17.22 -1.97 -1.41
N ARG A 108 17.11 -2.34 -2.68
CA ARG A 108 17.97 -3.32 -3.35
C ARG A 108 18.43 -2.75 -4.67
N MET A 109 19.69 -2.97 -5.00
CA MET A 109 20.24 -2.66 -6.31
C MET A 109 20.64 -3.96 -6.99
N THR A 110 19.95 -4.29 -8.08
CA THR A 110 20.25 -5.48 -8.87
C THR A 110 21.26 -5.12 -9.95
N GLN A 111 22.45 -5.71 -9.91
CA GLN A 111 23.39 -5.63 -11.02
C GLN A 111 22.92 -6.58 -12.13
N ARG A 112 22.22 -6.04 -13.13
CA ARG A 112 21.90 -6.79 -14.36
C ARG A 112 23.07 -6.68 -15.32
N ARG A 113 23.54 -7.81 -15.85
CA ARG A 113 24.45 -7.84 -17.01
C ARG A 113 23.59 -7.69 -18.26
N GLU A 114 24.00 -6.82 -19.17
CA GLU A 114 23.39 -6.77 -20.50
C GLU A 114 23.71 -8.10 -21.20
N ASN A 115 22.66 -8.83 -21.63
CA ASN A 115 22.84 -10.02 -22.44
C ASN A 115 23.09 -9.57 -23.88
N GLU A 116 24.21 -9.97 -24.47
CA GLU A 116 24.54 -9.69 -25.87
C GLU A 116 23.55 -10.36 -26.86
N ASP A 117 22.77 -11.35 -26.38
CA ASP A 117 21.75 -12.07 -27.13
C ASP A 117 20.35 -11.41 -27.13
N ASP A 118 20.15 -10.28 -26.42
CA ASP A 118 18.85 -9.61 -26.39
C ASP A 118 18.54 -8.98 -27.76
N VAL A 119 17.64 -9.62 -28.50
CA VAL A 119 17.16 -9.10 -29.78
C VAL A 119 16.32 -7.86 -29.53
N ASN A 120 16.74 -6.72 -30.07
CA ASN A 120 15.98 -5.48 -30.02
C ASN A 120 14.74 -5.57 -30.92
N VAL A 121 13.67 -6.17 -30.41
CA VAL A 121 12.38 -6.27 -31.08
C VAL A 121 11.51 -5.07 -30.66
N LYS A 122 11.22 -4.17 -31.60
CA LYS A 122 10.28 -3.08 -31.36
C LYS A 122 8.87 -3.65 -31.15
N GLN A 123 8.39 -3.64 -29.91
CA GLN A 123 7.06 -4.12 -29.57
C GLN A 123 6.00 -3.03 -29.74
N THR A 124 4.82 -3.40 -30.25
CA THR A 124 3.64 -2.52 -30.24
C THR A 124 2.88 -2.70 -28.93
N SER A 125 2.50 -1.58 -28.29
CA SER A 125 1.64 -1.60 -27.11
C SER A 125 0.38 -2.44 -27.35
N LYS A 126 0.05 -3.26 -26.35
CA LYS A 126 -1.17 -4.07 -26.32
C LYS A 126 -2.28 -3.47 -25.46
N LEU A 127 -2.08 -2.26 -24.92
CA LEU A 127 -3.08 -1.56 -24.12
C LEU A 127 -4.24 -1.13 -25.02
N ARG A 128 -5.48 -1.34 -24.56
CA ARG A 128 -6.69 -1.05 -25.35
C ARG A 128 -7.58 0.02 -24.72
N GLN A 129 -7.28 0.43 -23.49
CA GLN A 129 -8.10 1.34 -22.71
C GLN A 129 -7.26 2.30 -21.88
N TRP A 130 -7.88 3.42 -21.52
CA TRP A 130 -7.38 4.41 -20.57
C TRP A 130 -8.58 5.05 -19.86
N PRO A 131 -8.50 5.41 -18.56
CA PRO A 131 -7.40 5.18 -17.62
C PRO A 131 -7.23 3.70 -17.25
N VAL A 132 -6.13 3.36 -16.57
CA VAL A 132 -5.85 1.99 -16.08
C VAL A 132 -5.83 1.86 -14.57
N GLN A 133 -5.74 2.96 -13.82
CA GLN A 133 -5.72 2.93 -12.36
C GLN A 133 -7.09 2.49 -11.83
N LEU A 134 -7.13 1.45 -10.97
CA LEU A 134 -8.37 0.88 -10.44
C LEU A 134 -9.24 1.94 -9.74
N MET A 135 -8.60 2.91 -9.08
CA MET A 135 -9.26 4.04 -8.43
C MET A 135 -9.98 4.99 -9.43
N LEU A 136 -9.53 5.04 -10.68
CA LEU A 136 -10.03 5.96 -11.71
C LEU A 136 -10.97 5.31 -12.72
N VAL A 137 -10.89 3.99 -12.91
CA VAL A 137 -11.70 3.26 -13.89
C VAL A 137 -13.18 3.20 -13.42
N PRO A 138 -14.15 3.67 -14.21
CA PRO A 138 -15.57 3.47 -13.90
C PRO A 138 -15.93 1.98 -13.93
N ALA A 139 -16.73 1.50 -12.98
CA ALA A 139 -17.09 0.08 -12.91
C ALA A 139 -17.94 -0.37 -14.12
N SER A 140 -18.64 0.56 -14.77
CA SER A 140 -19.47 0.35 -15.95
C SER A 140 -18.75 0.71 -17.27
N ALA A 141 -17.43 0.82 -17.28
CA ALA A 141 -16.69 1.24 -18.47
C ALA A 141 -16.93 0.25 -19.64
N PRO A 142 -17.23 0.73 -20.87
CA PRO A 142 -17.66 -0.15 -21.97
C PRO A 142 -16.67 -1.26 -22.34
N TYR A 143 -15.37 -1.01 -22.16
CA TYR A 143 -14.31 -1.97 -22.46
C TYR A 143 -14.22 -3.13 -21.45
N LEU A 144 -14.95 -3.07 -20.33
CA LEU A 144 -15.03 -4.16 -19.35
C LEU A 144 -16.07 -5.22 -19.75
N LYS A 145 -17.03 -4.89 -20.63
CA LYS A 145 -18.12 -5.80 -21.01
C LYS A 145 -17.56 -7.02 -21.76
N ASN A 146 -17.89 -8.22 -21.28
CA ASN A 146 -17.39 -9.50 -21.79
C ASN A 146 -15.85 -9.55 -21.88
N ALA A 147 -15.17 -8.89 -20.94
CA ALA A 147 -13.71 -8.82 -20.97
C ALA A 147 -13.08 -9.96 -20.20
N ASP A 148 -11.90 -10.36 -20.67
CA ASP A 148 -10.87 -10.92 -19.81
C ASP A 148 -10.28 -9.80 -18.94
N LEU A 149 -10.50 -9.87 -17.63
CA LEU A 149 -10.00 -8.86 -16.70
C LEU A 149 -8.59 -9.22 -16.21
N LEU A 150 -7.67 -8.27 -16.32
CA LEU A 150 -6.34 -8.29 -15.73
C LEU A 150 -6.30 -7.31 -14.55
N VAL A 151 -6.08 -7.82 -13.35
CA VAL A 151 -5.84 -7.01 -12.15
C VAL A 151 -4.34 -7.09 -11.83
N THR A 152 -3.59 -6.01 -11.99
CA THR A 152 -2.12 -6.06 -11.83
C THR A 152 -1.63 -5.13 -10.72
N ALA A 153 -0.64 -5.60 -9.96
CA ALA A 153 0.11 -4.74 -9.05
C ALA A 153 0.99 -3.74 -9.83
N ASP A 154 1.15 -2.53 -9.31
CA ASP A 154 1.90 -1.42 -9.95
C ASP A 154 3.32 -1.80 -10.39
N CYS A 155 4.03 -2.59 -9.60
CA CYS A 155 5.42 -2.95 -9.88
C CYS A 155 5.57 -3.99 -11.01
N VAL A 156 4.52 -4.74 -11.34
CA VAL A 156 4.63 -5.89 -12.25
C VAL A 156 5.03 -5.47 -13.67
N PRO A 157 4.42 -4.45 -14.31
CA PRO A 157 4.83 -4.02 -15.65
C PRO A 157 6.27 -3.51 -15.74
N PHE A 158 6.86 -3.07 -14.62
CA PHE A 158 8.25 -2.62 -14.54
C PHE A 158 9.23 -3.75 -14.27
N ALA A 159 8.80 -4.78 -13.51
CA ALA A 159 9.63 -5.93 -13.20
C ALA A 159 9.65 -6.96 -14.34
N TYR A 160 8.50 -7.27 -14.94
CA TYR A 160 8.35 -8.31 -15.95
C TYR A 160 8.40 -7.74 -17.37
N ALA A 161 9.53 -7.93 -18.06
CA ALA A 161 9.81 -7.27 -19.33
C ALA A 161 8.77 -7.53 -20.43
N ASN A 162 8.28 -8.77 -20.57
CA ASN A 162 7.36 -9.15 -21.64
C ASN A 162 5.86 -8.98 -21.25
N TYR A 163 5.56 -8.07 -20.31
CA TYR A 163 4.23 -7.85 -19.72
C TYR A 163 3.12 -7.70 -20.77
N HIS A 164 3.39 -6.90 -21.80
CA HIS A 164 2.39 -6.57 -22.80
C HIS A 164 1.95 -7.80 -23.62
N ASN A 165 2.88 -8.70 -23.95
CA ASN A 165 2.55 -9.86 -24.77
C ASN A 165 1.99 -11.02 -23.95
N ASP A 166 2.57 -11.28 -22.78
CA ASP A 166 2.22 -12.47 -22.00
C ASP A 166 0.95 -12.29 -21.17
N PHE A 167 0.68 -11.05 -20.72
CA PHE A 167 -0.43 -10.79 -19.80
C PHE A 167 -1.43 -9.76 -20.29
N LEU A 168 -1.00 -8.65 -20.90
CA LEU A 168 -1.93 -7.58 -21.29
C LEU A 168 -2.71 -7.89 -22.58
N LYS A 169 -2.09 -8.58 -23.54
CA LYS A 169 -2.65 -8.80 -24.88
C LYS A 169 -4.05 -9.40 -24.80
N GLY A 170 -5.02 -8.66 -25.33
CA GLY A 170 -6.42 -9.08 -25.40
C GLY A 170 -7.26 -8.76 -24.16
N LYS A 171 -6.65 -8.34 -23.04
CA LYS A 171 -7.32 -8.15 -21.75
C LYS A 171 -7.64 -6.68 -21.47
N ALA A 172 -8.70 -6.43 -20.69
CA ALA A 172 -8.92 -5.16 -20.02
C ALA A 172 -8.13 -5.16 -18.72
N VAL A 173 -7.34 -4.12 -18.45
CA VAL A 173 -6.48 -4.01 -17.26
C VAL A 173 -6.96 -2.95 -16.27
N VAL A 174 -6.89 -3.31 -14.99
CA VAL A 174 -6.88 -2.39 -13.85
C VAL A 174 -5.58 -2.56 -13.07
N VAL A 175 -5.01 -1.46 -12.62
CA VAL A 175 -3.70 -1.36 -11.98
C VAL A 175 -3.88 -0.80 -10.56
N GLY A 176 -3.13 -1.32 -9.59
CA GLY A 176 -3.17 -0.77 -8.24
C GLY A 176 -2.13 -1.35 -7.28
N CYS A 177 -1.76 -0.58 -6.25
CA CYS A 177 -0.86 -1.02 -5.19
C CYS A 177 -1.60 -1.21 -3.86
N PRO A 178 -1.80 -2.46 -3.38
CA PRO A 178 -2.51 -2.72 -2.12
C PRO A 178 -1.78 -2.19 -0.87
N LYS A 179 -0.52 -1.73 -1.00
CA LYS A 179 0.23 -1.09 0.08
C LYS A 179 -0.07 0.40 0.18
N LEU A 180 -0.37 1.05 -0.95
CA LEU A 180 -0.54 2.50 -1.04
C LEU A 180 -2.02 2.89 -1.04
N ASP A 181 -2.89 2.01 -1.52
CA ASP A 181 -4.31 2.28 -1.71
C ASP A 181 -5.20 1.50 -0.72
N ASP A 182 -6.48 1.88 -0.63
CA ASP A 182 -7.45 1.19 0.24
C ASP A 182 -7.92 -0.13 -0.40
N THR A 183 -7.44 -1.24 0.18
CA THR A 183 -7.80 -2.60 -0.25
C THR A 183 -9.28 -2.96 -0.07
N ARG A 184 -10.02 -2.30 0.83
CA ARG A 184 -11.47 -2.49 0.94
C ARG A 184 -12.18 -1.85 -0.24
N TYR A 185 -11.78 -0.63 -0.59
CA TYR A 185 -12.29 0.04 -1.77
C TYR A 185 -11.99 -0.77 -3.05
N TYR A 186 -10.81 -1.39 -3.14
CA TYR A 186 -10.52 -2.32 -4.25
C TYR A 186 -11.51 -3.48 -4.31
N ALA A 187 -11.80 -4.12 -3.16
CA ALA A 187 -12.71 -5.25 -3.10
C ALA A 187 -14.12 -4.84 -3.55
N ASP A 188 -14.62 -3.72 -3.06
CA ASP A 188 -15.94 -3.18 -3.45
C ASP A 188 -15.97 -2.86 -4.94
N LYS A 189 -14.96 -2.13 -5.44
CA LYS A 189 -14.85 -1.72 -6.84
C LYS A 189 -14.74 -2.91 -7.80
N LEU A 190 -13.96 -3.92 -7.45
CA LEU A 190 -13.83 -5.16 -8.23
C LEU A 190 -15.13 -5.96 -8.19
N GLY A 191 -15.84 -5.97 -7.06
CA GLY A 191 -17.17 -6.56 -6.96
C GLY A 191 -18.17 -5.91 -7.91
N ASP A 192 -18.18 -4.58 -8.01
CA ASP A 192 -19.02 -3.85 -8.96
C ASP A 192 -18.64 -4.13 -10.42
N ILE A 193 -17.34 -4.15 -10.74
CA ILE A 193 -16.86 -4.50 -12.07
C ILE A 193 -17.32 -5.92 -12.45
N ILE A 194 -17.21 -6.88 -11.55
CA ILE A 194 -17.63 -8.27 -11.80
C ILE A 194 -19.14 -8.34 -12.03
N LYS A 195 -19.95 -7.67 -11.19
CA LYS A 195 -21.43 -7.67 -11.29
C LYS A 195 -21.96 -7.07 -12.59
N LEU A 196 -21.33 -6.02 -13.12
CA LEU A 196 -21.90 -5.21 -14.21
C LEU A 196 -21.52 -5.69 -15.62
N ASN A 197 -20.47 -6.51 -15.75
CA ASN A 197 -19.77 -6.65 -17.03
C ASN A 197 -19.68 -8.05 -17.63
N ASP A 198 -20.26 -9.09 -17.01
CA ASP A 198 -20.24 -10.47 -17.54
C ASP A 198 -18.84 -10.93 -17.97
N LEU A 199 -17.86 -10.81 -17.06
CA LEU A 199 -16.45 -11.10 -17.36
C LEU A 199 -16.23 -12.57 -17.77
N GLU A 200 -15.28 -12.80 -18.68
CA GLU A 200 -14.93 -14.16 -19.13
C GLU A 200 -13.95 -14.87 -18.17
N SER A 201 -12.92 -14.14 -17.73
CA SER A 201 -11.95 -14.63 -16.75
C SER A 201 -11.32 -13.49 -15.96
N ILE A 202 -10.71 -13.81 -14.80
CA ILE A 202 -9.90 -12.87 -14.04
C ILE A 202 -8.49 -13.42 -13.87
N THR A 203 -7.49 -12.62 -14.27
CA THR A 203 -6.09 -12.87 -13.97
C THR A 203 -5.57 -11.80 -13.03
N VAL A 204 -4.97 -12.20 -11.91
CA VAL A 204 -4.32 -11.31 -10.95
C VAL A 204 -2.81 -11.46 -11.07
N LEU A 205 -2.09 -10.36 -11.28
CA LEU A 205 -0.63 -10.34 -11.20
C LEU A 205 -0.19 -9.63 -9.93
N ARG A 206 0.66 -10.30 -9.15
CA ARG A 206 1.26 -9.76 -7.93
C ARG A 206 2.76 -9.97 -7.91
N MET A 207 3.46 -9.13 -7.18
CA MET A 207 4.85 -9.41 -6.84
C MET A 207 4.95 -10.49 -5.74
N GLU A 208 6.11 -11.13 -5.63
CA GLU A 208 6.43 -12.11 -4.58
C GLU A 208 6.45 -11.50 -3.17
N VAL A 209 6.67 -10.19 -3.08
CA VAL A 209 6.75 -9.47 -1.80
C VAL A 209 5.42 -9.50 -1.05
N PRO A 210 5.46 -9.53 0.30
CA PRO A 210 4.26 -9.72 1.12
C PRO A 210 3.22 -8.59 0.95
N CYS A 211 3.67 -7.38 0.65
CA CYS A 211 2.77 -6.23 0.45
C CYS A 211 1.80 -6.42 -0.72
N CYS A 212 2.13 -7.24 -1.73
CA CYS A 212 1.26 -7.48 -2.88
C CYS A 212 0.20 -8.56 -2.63
N SER A 213 0.14 -9.18 -1.45
CA SER A 213 -0.90 -10.18 -1.11
C SER A 213 -2.31 -9.60 -1.14
N GLY A 214 -2.46 -8.32 -0.76
CA GLY A 214 -3.76 -7.65 -0.66
C GLY A 214 -4.52 -7.54 -1.99
N ILE A 215 -3.84 -7.49 -3.14
CA ILE A 215 -4.53 -7.33 -4.44
C ILE A 215 -5.28 -8.61 -4.84
N ALA A 216 -4.69 -9.78 -4.60
CA ALA A 216 -5.34 -11.06 -4.85
C ALA A 216 -6.48 -11.30 -3.87
N GLN A 217 -6.29 -10.93 -2.59
CA GLN A 217 -7.34 -11.02 -1.58
C GLN A 217 -8.52 -10.08 -1.88
N ALA A 218 -8.25 -8.83 -2.27
CA ALA A 218 -9.30 -7.88 -2.65
C ALA A 218 -10.09 -8.38 -3.86
N THR A 219 -9.42 -8.97 -4.86
CA THR A 219 -10.09 -9.56 -6.03
C THR A 219 -10.97 -10.75 -5.64
N LYS A 220 -10.46 -11.63 -4.76
CA LYS A 220 -11.25 -12.75 -4.24
C LYS A 220 -12.48 -12.28 -3.46
N ILE A 221 -12.32 -11.32 -2.55
CA ILE A 221 -13.43 -10.76 -1.78
C ILE A 221 -14.44 -10.08 -2.71
N GLY A 222 -13.97 -9.30 -3.69
CA GLY A 222 -14.84 -8.66 -4.68
C GLY A 222 -15.67 -9.67 -5.47
N ARG A 223 -15.05 -10.77 -5.92
CA ARG A 223 -15.77 -11.90 -6.53
C ARG A 223 -16.76 -12.51 -5.57
N ASP A 224 -16.34 -12.90 -4.37
CA ASP A 224 -17.21 -13.60 -3.42
C ASP A 224 -18.42 -12.71 -3.06
N ASN A 225 -18.23 -11.40 -2.90
CA ASN A 225 -19.28 -10.39 -2.68
C ASN A 225 -20.14 -10.12 -3.92
N SER A 226 -19.64 -10.41 -5.13
CA SER A 226 -20.37 -10.26 -6.38
C SER A 226 -21.48 -11.31 -6.51
N GLY A 227 -21.32 -12.48 -5.87
CA GLY A 227 -22.17 -13.66 -6.06
C GLY A 227 -21.93 -14.39 -7.38
N ILE A 228 -20.99 -13.93 -8.22
CA ILE A 228 -20.65 -14.52 -9.51
C ILE A 228 -19.43 -15.44 -9.35
N ASN A 229 -19.59 -16.70 -9.76
CA ASN A 229 -18.52 -17.68 -9.70
C ASN A 229 -17.65 -17.64 -10.96
N ILE A 230 -16.60 -16.82 -10.94
CA ILE A 230 -15.60 -16.71 -12.00
C ILE A 230 -14.22 -17.16 -11.49
N PRO A 231 -13.47 -17.99 -12.24
CA PRO A 231 -12.15 -18.42 -11.82
C PRO A 231 -11.17 -17.25 -11.76
N ILE A 232 -10.41 -17.15 -10.68
CA ILE A 232 -9.35 -16.16 -10.51
C ILE A 232 -8.00 -16.88 -10.61
N LYS A 233 -7.23 -16.57 -11.65
CA LYS A 233 -5.86 -17.05 -11.81
C LYS A 233 -4.88 -16.05 -11.22
N VAL A 234 -4.15 -16.42 -10.18
CA VAL A 234 -3.08 -15.60 -9.59
C VAL A 234 -1.73 -16.01 -10.17
N VAL A 235 -0.96 -15.03 -10.63
CA VAL A 235 0.42 -15.19 -11.09
C VAL A 235 1.34 -14.36 -10.21
N THR A 236 2.37 -15.00 -9.65
CA THR A 236 3.36 -14.34 -8.81
C THR A 236 4.64 -14.08 -9.60
N ILE A 237 5.06 -12.81 -9.62
CA ILE A 237 6.26 -12.32 -10.32
C ILE A 237 7.34 -12.01 -9.28
N SER A 238 8.57 -12.46 -9.50
CA SER A 238 9.70 -12.15 -8.63
C SER A 238 10.18 -10.70 -8.82
N ILE A 239 10.94 -10.18 -7.85
CA ILE A 239 11.57 -8.86 -7.99
C ILE A 239 12.63 -8.82 -9.13
N GLU A 240 13.14 -9.98 -9.53
CA GLU A 240 14.05 -10.14 -10.66
C GLU A 240 13.33 -10.10 -12.02
N GLY A 241 12.02 -10.34 -12.05
CA GLY A 241 11.21 -10.32 -13.27
C GLY A 241 10.81 -11.71 -13.78
N GLU A 242 10.85 -12.74 -12.94
CA GLU A 242 10.52 -14.12 -13.33
C GLU A 242 9.13 -14.53 -12.84
N VAL A 243 8.47 -15.46 -13.56
CA VAL A 243 7.21 -16.05 -13.07
C VAL A 243 7.50 -17.19 -12.10
N LEU A 244 7.17 -17.01 -10.83
CA LEU A 244 7.41 -17.99 -9.78
C LEU A 244 6.30 -19.03 -9.66
N LYS A 245 5.04 -18.59 -9.76
CA LYS A 245 3.87 -19.46 -9.49
C LYS A 245 2.64 -19.02 -10.29
N ARG A 246 1.83 -20.01 -10.68
CA ARG A 246 0.48 -19.82 -11.25
C ARG A 246 -0.49 -20.71 -10.48
N GLU A 247 -1.54 -20.13 -9.91
CA GLU A 247 -2.54 -20.86 -9.13
C GLU A 247 -3.94 -20.27 -9.31
N TYR A 248 -4.98 -21.02 -8.94
CA TYR A 248 -6.36 -20.55 -8.94
C TYR A 248 -6.86 -20.40 -7.50
N ILE A 249 -7.64 -19.35 -7.25
CA ILE A 249 -8.30 -19.05 -5.95
C ILE A 249 -9.78 -18.74 -6.13
#